data_AF-X0UZ88-F1
#
_entry.id   AF-X0UZ88-F1
#
_cell.length_a   1.000
_cell.length_b   1.000
_cell.length_c   1.000
_cell.angle_alpha   90.00
_cell.angle_beta   90.00
_cell.angle_gamma   90.00
#
_symmetry.space_group_name_H-M   'P 1'
#
loop_
_entity.id
_entity.type
_entity.pdbx_description
1 polymer ?
#
loop_
_entity_poly.entity_id
_entity_poly.type
_entity_poly.pdbx_seq_one_letter_code
_entity_poly.pdbx_strand_id
1 'polypeptide(L)'
;LKGEHMLEANQKSPTQRVKYFLLTAILLGALVGVNLTGLLDPISLFFRSLALAVFPGLGVGIKEILDWMAGSDIRILSQLSYRTEVLVSPLFGYDYQSYQTAWFIGLIFLVILLLNRIRPRFWCRVLCPLGALLAVFSRISLLRLEKDREKCTDCGLCTKGCQGAASPMPGQHWENAECLMCLNCLDSCPQGALSLRLRWPPKLNRKPDMGRRALLAGLLAGISIPLLGRLDGQVHKVSDPRLIRPPGSLPEKDFLRLCQRCGLCMKVCPTNVINPTLAEAGMAGFWTPHLIMTLGYCEYTCTLCGSV
;
A
#
# COMPACT_ATOMS: atom_id res chain seq x y z
N LEU A 1 0.82 21.96 2.56
CA LEU A 1 0.47 22.78 3.75
C LEU A 1 1.70 23.56 4.21
N LYS A 2 1.53 24.78 4.74
CA LYS A 2 2.61 25.62 5.28
C LYS A 2 2.16 26.20 6.64
N GLY A 3 3.12 26.65 7.46
CA GLY A 3 2.82 27.38 8.70
C GLY A 3 2.06 26.56 9.74
N GLU A 4 1.01 27.17 10.32
CA GLU A 4 0.19 26.61 11.41
C GLU A 4 -0.59 25.37 10.99
N HIS A 5 -1.08 25.30 9.75
CA HIS A 5 -1.76 24.11 9.26
C HIS A 5 -0.87 22.86 9.27
N MET A 6 0.46 23.00 9.11
CA MET A 6 1.39 21.87 9.27
C MET A 6 1.53 21.43 10.72
N LEU A 7 1.46 22.36 11.66
CA LEU A 7 1.48 22.06 13.09
C LEU A 7 0.23 21.25 13.47
N GLU A 8 -0.95 21.73 13.10
CA GLU A 8 -2.22 21.02 13.33
C GLU A 8 -2.28 19.65 12.62
N ALA A 9 -1.77 19.59 11.39
CA ALA A 9 -1.69 18.36 10.63
C ALA A 9 -0.85 17.29 11.35
N ASN A 10 0.22 17.71 12.04
CA ASN A 10 1.18 16.83 12.72
C ASN A 10 0.87 16.58 14.20
N GLN A 11 -0.24 17.10 14.72
CA GLN A 11 -0.72 16.72 16.04
C GLN A 11 -1.45 15.37 15.99
N LYS A 12 -1.42 14.63 17.10
CA LYS A 12 -2.12 13.35 17.27
C LYS A 12 -3.62 13.53 16.99
N SER A 13 -4.21 12.62 16.23
CA SER A 13 -5.62 12.68 15.86
C SER A 13 -6.34 11.37 16.19
N PRO A 14 -7.65 11.40 16.50
CA PRO A 14 -8.41 10.18 16.79
C PRO A 14 -8.48 9.22 15.58
N THR A 15 -8.26 9.72 14.37
CA THR A 15 -8.20 8.92 13.13
C THR A 15 -7.07 7.88 13.13
N GLN A 16 -6.01 8.06 13.93
CA GLN A 16 -4.96 7.05 14.12
C GLN A 16 -5.48 5.74 14.76
N ARG A 17 -6.70 5.72 15.30
CA ARG A 17 -7.32 4.49 15.82
C ARG A 17 -7.72 3.52 14.70
N VAL A 18 -7.90 4.02 13.48
CA VAL A 18 -8.34 3.21 12.32
C VAL A 18 -7.33 2.11 11.98
N LYS A 19 -6.02 2.39 12.01
CA LYS A 19 -5.01 1.36 11.74
C LYS A 19 -5.05 0.19 12.73
N TYR A 20 -5.44 0.42 13.99
CA TYR A 20 -5.58 -0.66 14.98
C TYR A 20 -6.84 -1.50 14.71
N PHE A 21 -7.95 -0.86 14.31
CA PHE A 21 -9.12 -1.57 13.80
C PHE A 21 -8.75 -2.48 12.63
N LEU A 22 -8.06 -1.93 11.61
CA LEU A 22 -7.63 -2.67 10.42
C LEU A 22 -6.68 -3.82 10.78
N LEU A 23 -5.70 -3.58 11.65
CA LEU A 23 -4.79 -4.62 12.13
C LEU A 23 -5.56 -5.77 12.79
N THR A 24 -6.47 -5.48 13.72
CA THR A 24 -7.26 -6.52 14.40
C THR A 24 -8.15 -7.31 13.44
N ALA A 25 -8.77 -6.63 12.46
CA ALA A 25 -9.60 -7.27 11.45
C ALA A 25 -8.77 -8.20 10.55
N ILE A 26 -7.59 -7.77 10.11
CA ILE A 26 -6.71 -8.56 9.25
C ILE A 26 -6.14 -9.77 10.00
N LEU A 27 -5.68 -9.58 11.25
CA LEU A 27 -5.11 -10.69 12.04
C LEU A 27 -6.14 -11.78 12.31
N LEU A 28 -7.37 -11.41 12.66
CA LEU A 28 -8.45 -12.38 12.82
C LEU A 28 -8.87 -12.99 11.49
N GLY A 29 -8.94 -12.20 10.42
CA GLY A 29 -9.26 -12.72 9.08
C GLY A 29 -8.27 -13.79 8.63
N ALA A 30 -6.98 -13.56 8.89
CA ALA A 30 -5.91 -14.51 8.64
C ALA A 30 -6.06 -15.80 9.48
N LEU A 31 -6.46 -15.70 10.75
CA LEU A 31 -6.74 -16.87 11.61
C LEU A 31 -7.92 -17.69 11.09
N VAL A 32 -8.94 -17.03 10.51
CA VAL A 32 -10.06 -17.69 9.82
C VAL A 32 -9.65 -18.18 8.42
N GLY A 33 -8.38 -18.03 8.02
CA GLY A 33 -7.82 -18.63 6.80
C GLY A 33 -8.11 -17.85 5.52
N VAL A 34 -8.50 -16.58 5.61
CA VAL A 34 -8.54 -15.65 4.47
C VAL A 34 -7.38 -14.67 4.61
N ASN A 35 -6.46 -14.69 3.66
CA ASN A 35 -5.37 -13.74 3.65
C ASN A 35 -5.88 -12.39 3.11
N LEU A 36 -6.00 -11.39 3.98
CA LEU A 36 -6.36 -10.00 3.63
C LEU A 36 -5.17 -9.05 3.67
N THR A 37 -3.96 -9.52 4.01
CA THR A 37 -2.78 -8.65 4.20
C THR A 37 -2.41 -7.92 2.92
N GLY A 38 -2.44 -8.62 1.78
CA GLY A 38 -2.11 -8.07 0.47
C GLY A 38 -3.03 -6.95 -0.03
N LEU A 39 -4.19 -6.72 0.61
CA LEU A 39 -5.10 -5.64 0.23
C LEU A 39 -4.66 -4.27 0.77
N LEU A 40 -4.16 -4.25 2.02
CA LEU A 40 -3.85 -3.04 2.78
C LEU A 40 -2.35 -2.92 3.13
N ASP A 41 -1.52 -3.82 2.62
CA ASP A 41 -0.07 -3.68 2.69
C ASP A 41 0.40 -2.54 1.75
N PRO A 42 1.11 -1.52 2.27
CA PRO A 42 1.65 -0.44 1.44
C PRO A 42 2.51 -0.93 0.28
N ILE A 43 3.30 -1.98 0.47
CA ILE A 43 4.24 -2.48 -0.55
C ILE A 43 3.45 -3.16 -1.67
N SER A 44 2.56 -4.09 -1.32
CA SER A 44 1.68 -4.76 -2.27
C SER A 44 0.78 -3.77 -3.04
N LEU A 45 0.21 -2.77 -2.34
CA LEU A 45 -0.59 -1.73 -2.99
C LEU A 45 0.24 -0.88 -3.94
N PHE A 46 1.45 -0.47 -3.54
CA PHE A 46 2.35 0.31 -4.38
C PHE A 46 2.71 -0.44 -5.67
N PHE A 47 3.16 -1.70 -5.55
CA PHE A 47 3.52 -2.49 -6.73
C PHE A 47 2.30 -2.77 -7.62
N ARG A 48 1.13 -3.06 -7.04
CA ARG A 48 -0.09 -3.28 -7.81
C ARG A 48 -0.52 -2.03 -8.57
N SER A 49 -0.55 -0.85 -7.92
CA SER A 49 -0.87 0.42 -8.56
C SER A 49 0.12 0.76 -9.67
N LEU A 50 1.40 0.52 -9.42
CA LEU A 50 2.45 0.78 -10.39
C LEU A 50 2.35 -0.18 -11.59
N ALA A 51 2.16 -1.47 -11.35
CA ALA A 51 2.05 -2.52 -12.37
C ALA A 51 0.78 -2.41 -13.23
N LEU A 52 -0.38 -2.15 -12.62
CA LEU A 52 -1.67 -2.24 -13.31
C LEU A 52 -2.21 -0.91 -13.81
N ALA A 53 -1.76 0.22 -13.27
CA ALA A 53 -2.28 1.54 -13.65
C ALA A 53 -1.17 2.47 -14.15
N VAL A 54 -0.10 2.68 -13.39
CA VAL A 54 0.90 3.71 -13.73
C VAL A 54 1.74 3.30 -14.94
N PHE A 55 2.38 2.13 -14.93
CA PHE A 55 3.20 1.68 -16.06
C PHE A 55 2.40 1.51 -17.35
N PRO A 56 1.23 0.84 -17.35
CA PRO A 56 0.42 0.73 -18.55
C PRO A 56 -0.08 2.09 -19.03
N GLY A 57 -0.54 2.96 -18.12
CA GLY A 57 -0.99 4.30 -18.46
C GLY A 57 0.11 5.16 -19.09
N LEU A 58 1.34 5.08 -18.57
CA LEU A 58 2.51 5.74 -19.17
C LEU A 58 2.85 5.14 -20.54
N GLY A 59 2.83 3.81 -20.68
CA GLY A 59 3.10 3.12 -21.93
C GLY A 59 2.13 3.52 -23.04
N VAL A 60 0.82 3.49 -22.75
CA VAL A 60 -0.23 3.95 -23.67
C VAL A 60 -0.04 5.43 -24.02
N GLY A 61 0.17 6.29 -23.02
CA GLY A 61 0.39 7.73 -23.27
C GLY A 61 1.61 8.01 -24.15
N ILE A 62 2.72 7.31 -23.94
CA ILE A 62 3.90 7.45 -24.79
C ILE A 62 3.61 6.95 -26.20
N LYS A 63 2.95 5.79 -26.35
CA LYS A 63 2.59 5.24 -27.66
C LYS A 63 1.70 6.17 -28.47
N GLU A 64 0.64 6.71 -27.87
CA GLU A 64 -0.25 7.69 -28.53
C GLU A 64 0.51 8.95 -29.00
N ILE A 65 1.49 9.43 -28.20
CA ILE A 65 2.34 10.55 -28.60
C ILE A 65 3.26 10.18 -29.77
N LEU A 66 3.83 8.97 -29.76
CA LEU A 66 4.67 8.46 -30.84
C LEU A 66 3.87 8.28 -32.13
N ASP A 67 2.66 7.71 -32.05
CA ASP A 67 1.76 7.51 -33.18
C ASP A 67 1.31 8.85 -33.77
N TRP A 68 1.01 9.84 -32.91
CA TRP A 68 0.72 11.20 -33.36
C TRP A 68 1.90 11.86 -34.08
N MET A 69 3.13 11.66 -33.59
CA MET A 69 4.34 12.16 -34.26
C MET A 69 4.62 11.42 -35.57
N ALA A 70 4.36 10.11 -35.63
CA ALA A 70 4.52 9.27 -36.80
C ALA A 70 3.57 9.68 -37.93
N GLY A 71 2.36 10.11 -37.60
CA GLY A 71 1.35 10.60 -38.54
C GLY A 71 1.58 12.02 -39.07
N SER A 72 2.62 12.73 -38.62
CA SER A 72 2.94 14.07 -39.10
C SER A 72 3.71 14.07 -40.42
N ASP A 73 3.42 15.03 -41.31
CA ASP A 73 4.08 15.16 -42.63
C ASP A 73 5.58 15.51 -42.56
N ILE A 74 6.11 15.78 -41.36
CA ILE A 74 7.50 16.16 -41.14
C ILE A 74 8.36 14.89 -41.04
N ARG A 75 9.11 14.56 -42.10
CA ARG A 75 10.01 13.39 -42.18
C ARG A 75 10.95 13.19 -40.97
N ILE A 76 11.38 14.28 -40.35
CA ILE A 76 12.27 14.24 -39.17
C ILE A 76 11.51 13.71 -37.95
N LEU A 77 10.26 14.13 -37.77
CA LEU A 77 9.43 13.75 -36.65
C LEU A 77 9.02 12.27 -36.76
N SER A 78 8.66 11.81 -37.96
CA SER A 78 8.32 10.41 -38.20
C SER A 78 9.52 9.47 -38.04
N GLN A 79 10.71 9.83 -38.54
CA GLN A 79 11.93 9.03 -38.28
C GLN A 79 12.31 9.01 -36.79
N LEU A 80 12.14 10.12 -36.08
CA LEU A 80 12.40 10.18 -34.65
C LEU A 80 11.44 9.26 -33.88
N SER A 81 10.14 9.29 -34.23
CA SER A 81 9.11 8.48 -33.56
C SER A 81 9.43 6.98 -33.59
N TYR A 82 9.76 6.43 -34.76
CA TYR A 82 10.10 5.01 -34.92
C TYR A 82 11.37 4.62 -34.14
N ARG A 83 12.38 5.48 -34.14
CA ARG A 83 13.61 5.23 -33.36
C ARG A 83 13.35 5.23 -31.86
N THR A 84 12.50 6.14 -31.39
CA THR A 84 12.10 6.19 -29.97
C THR A 84 11.18 5.04 -29.58
N GLU A 85 10.30 4.58 -30.48
CA GLU A 85 9.43 3.43 -30.22
C GLU A 85 10.23 2.15 -29.96
N VAL A 86 11.24 1.87 -30.80
CA VAL A 86 12.14 0.72 -30.63
C VAL A 86 12.95 0.82 -29.33
N LEU A 87 13.27 2.03 -28.87
CA LEU A 87 14.01 2.25 -27.63
C LEU A 87 13.14 2.08 -26.37
N VAL A 88 11.86 2.47 -26.45
CA VAL A 88 10.94 2.53 -25.30
C VAL A 88 10.13 1.24 -25.13
N SER A 89 9.83 0.54 -26.23
CA SER A 89 9.03 -0.70 -26.23
C SER A 89 9.58 -1.84 -25.33
N PRO A 90 10.91 -2.03 -25.13
CA PRO A 90 11.40 -3.04 -24.19
C PRO A 90 11.05 -2.76 -22.73
N LEU A 91 10.77 -1.50 -22.38
CA LEU A 91 10.46 -1.07 -21.01
C LEU A 91 8.95 -1.10 -20.71
N PHE A 92 8.12 -0.73 -21.68
CA PHE A 92 6.67 -0.57 -21.50
C PHE A 92 5.82 -1.63 -22.21
N GLY A 93 6.44 -2.50 -23.01
CA GLY A 93 5.78 -3.49 -23.86
C GLY A 93 5.56 -2.98 -25.28
N TYR A 94 5.48 -3.91 -26.23
CA TYR A 94 5.17 -3.63 -27.63
C TYR A 94 3.64 -3.42 -27.85
N ASP A 95 2.82 -4.05 -27.02
CA ASP A 95 1.36 -4.00 -27.10
C ASP A 95 0.71 -3.13 -26.01
N TYR A 96 -0.52 -2.70 -26.27
CA TYR A 96 -1.35 -1.96 -25.31
C TYR A 96 -1.71 -2.88 -24.12
N GLN A 97 -1.00 -2.72 -23.02
CA GLN A 97 -1.31 -3.43 -21.78
C GLN A 97 -2.60 -2.86 -21.17
N SER A 98 -3.64 -3.69 -21.05
CA SER A 98 -4.92 -3.29 -20.48
C SER A 98 -5.28 -4.17 -19.29
N TYR A 99 -5.77 -3.55 -18.21
CA TYR A 99 -6.25 -4.31 -17.05
C TYR A 99 -7.64 -3.85 -16.65
N GLN A 100 -8.57 -4.78 -16.44
CA GLN A 100 -9.98 -4.46 -16.17
C GLN A 100 -10.18 -3.52 -14.97
N THR A 101 -9.34 -3.64 -13.94
CA THR A 101 -9.42 -2.81 -12.73
C THR A 101 -8.38 -1.70 -12.67
N ALA A 102 -7.67 -1.40 -13.78
CA ALA A 102 -6.60 -0.41 -13.84
C ALA A 102 -7.07 0.98 -13.37
N TRP A 103 -8.21 1.45 -13.88
CA TRP A 103 -8.77 2.75 -13.54
C TRP A 103 -9.10 2.85 -12.04
N PHE A 104 -9.65 1.79 -11.46
CA PHE A 104 -10.07 1.76 -10.07
C PHE A 104 -8.87 1.80 -9.12
N ILE A 105 -7.84 0.98 -9.37
CA ILE A 105 -6.62 1.01 -8.56
C ILE A 105 -5.80 2.29 -8.78
N GLY A 106 -5.80 2.84 -10.00
CA GLY A 106 -5.20 4.12 -10.33
C GLY A 106 -5.84 5.28 -9.57
N LEU A 107 -7.18 5.31 -9.49
CA LEU A 107 -7.93 6.29 -8.72
C LEU A 107 -7.61 6.18 -7.22
N ILE A 108 -7.62 4.98 -6.66
CA ILE A 108 -7.27 4.75 -5.25
C ILE A 108 -5.84 5.26 -4.96
N PHE A 109 -4.89 4.94 -5.84
CA PHE A 109 -3.51 5.39 -5.69
C PHE A 109 -3.39 6.93 -5.75
N LEU A 110 -4.05 7.57 -6.70
CA LEU A 110 -4.11 9.02 -6.81
C LEU A 110 -4.69 9.66 -5.55
N VAL A 111 -5.80 9.14 -5.03
CA VAL A 111 -6.41 9.61 -3.78
C VAL A 111 -5.43 9.47 -2.60
N ILE A 112 -4.73 8.35 -2.49
CA ILE A 112 -3.72 8.15 -1.43
C ILE A 112 -2.59 9.19 -1.54
N LEU A 113 -2.10 9.48 -2.75
CA LEU A 113 -1.07 10.50 -2.99
C LEU A 113 -1.56 11.91 -2.60
N LEU A 114 -2.80 12.25 -2.98
CA LEU A 114 -3.43 13.52 -2.60
C LEU A 114 -3.62 13.62 -1.08
N LEU A 115 -4.01 12.54 -0.41
CA LEU A 115 -4.12 12.51 1.04
C LEU A 115 -2.75 12.64 1.73
N ASN A 116 -1.70 12.07 1.16
CA ASN A 116 -0.33 12.24 1.67
C ASN A 116 0.16 13.69 1.54
N ARG A 117 -0.36 14.45 0.57
CA ARG A 117 -0.10 15.89 0.44
C ARG A 117 -0.77 16.72 1.55
N ILE A 118 -1.91 16.26 2.07
CA ILE A 118 -2.66 16.92 3.15
C ILE A 118 -2.16 16.48 4.54
N ARG A 119 -1.86 15.20 4.74
CA ARG A 119 -1.30 14.70 6.01
C ARG A 119 -0.03 13.91 5.69
N PRO A 120 1.15 14.32 6.18
CA PRO A 120 2.37 13.60 5.87
C PRO A 120 2.26 12.15 6.39
N ARG A 121 2.64 11.21 5.54
CA ARG A 121 2.56 9.77 5.80
C ARG A 121 1.16 9.31 6.21
N PHE A 122 0.11 9.86 5.58
CA PHE A 122 -1.29 9.53 5.87
C PHE A 122 -1.55 8.01 5.95
N TRP A 123 -1.05 7.26 4.97
CA TRP A 123 -1.21 5.80 4.92
C TRP A 123 -0.67 5.12 6.18
N CYS A 124 0.61 5.34 6.51
CA CYS A 124 1.25 4.73 7.68
C CYS A 124 0.60 5.14 9.00
N ARG A 125 0.04 6.34 9.06
CA ARG A 125 -0.58 6.91 10.25
C ARG A 125 -2.01 6.41 10.49
N VAL A 126 -2.79 6.19 9.42
CA VAL A 126 -4.24 5.97 9.53
C VAL A 126 -4.67 4.60 9.00
N LEU A 127 -4.11 4.12 7.90
CA LEU A 127 -4.62 2.94 7.18
C LEU A 127 -3.72 1.70 7.30
N CYS A 128 -2.41 1.89 7.50
CA CYS A 128 -1.44 0.80 7.42
C CYS A 128 -1.50 -0.12 8.66
N PRO A 129 -1.85 -1.42 8.50
CA PRO A 129 -1.85 -2.37 9.61
C PRO A 129 -0.43 -2.64 10.13
N LEU A 130 0.58 -2.65 9.25
CA LEU A 130 1.98 -2.78 9.65
C LEU A 130 2.42 -1.63 10.57
N GLY A 131 1.94 -0.40 10.31
CA GLY A 131 2.19 0.74 11.18
C GLY A 131 1.57 0.60 12.58
N ALA A 132 0.40 -0.04 12.70
CA ALA A 132 -0.20 -0.38 13.99
C ALA A 132 0.58 -1.50 14.70
N LEU A 133 1.06 -2.49 13.96
CA LEU A 133 1.88 -3.57 14.50
C LEU A 133 3.18 -3.03 15.09
N LEU A 134 3.87 -2.17 14.34
CA LEU A 134 5.08 -1.47 14.82
C LEU A 134 4.80 -0.61 16.06
N ALA A 135 3.63 0.03 16.13
CA ALA A 135 3.23 0.80 17.31
C ALA A 135 3.00 -0.05 18.58
N VAL A 136 2.54 -1.29 18.42
CA VAL A 136 2.40 -2.24 19.54
C VAL A 136 3.78 -2.72 20.01
N PHE A 137 4.69 -3.01 19.08
CA PHE A 137 6.05 -3.48 19.41
C PHE A 137 6.99 -2.37 19.87
N SER A 138 6.80 -1.12 19.44
CA SER A 138 7.59 0.02 19.90
C SER A 138 7.41 0.28 21.40
N ARG A 139 6.51 -0.44 22.05
CA ARG A 139 6.33 -0.42 23.50
C ARG A 139 7.57 -0.84 24.29
N ILE A 140 8.41 -1.70 23.69
CA ILE A 140 9.62 -2.28 24.29
C ILE A 140 10.88 -1.68 23.61
N SER A 141 10.79 -0.43 23.12
CA SER A 141 11.90 0.20 22.41
C SER A 141 13.11 0.47 23.34
N LEU A 142 14.29 -0.02 22.94
CA LEU A 142 15.58 0.27 23.60
C LEU A 142 16.05 1.70 23.34
N LEU A 143 15.85 2.16 22.11
CA LEU A 143 16.14 3.52 21.67
C LEU A 143 14.89 4.37 21.85
N ARG A 144 14.99 5.45 22.63
CA ARG A 144 13.89 6.39 22.87
C ARG A 144 14.33 7.82 22.61
N LEU A 145 13.43 8.61 22.04
CA LEU A 145 13.58 10.05 21.98
C LEU A 145 13.07 10.68 23.28
N GLU A 146 13.94 11.40 23.99
CA GLU A 146 13.61 12.11 25.22
C GLU A 146 13.76 13.63 25.02
N LYS A 147 12.81 14.39 25.61
CA LYS A 147 12.78 15.85 25.58
C LYS A 147 13.28 16.38 26.91
N ASP A 148 14.40 17.09 26.90
CA ASP A 148 14.91 17.81 28.07
C ASP A 148 14.11 19.09 28.27
N ARG A 149 13.32 19.16 29.35
CA ARG A 149 12.40 20.27 29.61
C ARG A 149 13.12 21.59 29.87
N GLU A 150 14.28 21.53 30.52
CA GLU A 150 15.08 22.71 30.87
C GLU A 150 15.62 23.46 29.66
N LYS A 151 15.96 22.73 28.59
CA LYS A 151 16.47 23.33 27.34
C LYS A 151 15.37 23.75 26.37
N CYS A 152 14.12 23.35 26.62
CA CYS A 152 13.06 23.57 25.66
C CYS A 152 12.35 24.91 25.88
N THR A 153 12.35 25.74 24.84
CA THR A 153 11.62 27.02 24.78
C THR A 153 10.22 26.89 24.19
N ASP A 154 9.72 25.66 24.01
CA ASP A 154 8.35 25.38 23.55
C ASP A 154 7.95 26.02 22.20
N CYS A 155 8.94 26.20 21.31
CA CYS A 155 8.78 26.82 19.99
C CYS A 155 7.94 26.05 18.95
N GLY A 156 7.51 24.82 19.24
CA GLY A 156 6.66 24.00 18.35
C GLY A 156 7.32 23.44 17.07
N LEU A 157 8.57 23.80 16.76
CA LEU A 157 9.26 23.36 15.53
C LEU A 157 9.39 21.83 15.40
N CYS A 158 9.63 21.15 16.51
CA CYS A 158 9.70 19.68 16.53
C CYS A 158 8.35 19.02 16.19
N THR A 159 7.22 19.62 16.59
CA THR A 159 5.87 19.18 16.20
C THR A 159 5.65 19.41 14.71
N LYS A 160 6.09 20.56 14.18
CA LYS A 160 6.01 20.88 12.75
C LYS A 160 6.78 19.88 11.88
N GLY A 161 7.92 19.36 12.36
CA GLY A 161 8.71 18.32 11.69
C GLY A 161 8.25 16.87 11.93
N CYS A 162 7.32 16.63 12.87
CA CYS A 162 6.93 15.29 13.29
C CYS A 162 5.96 14.62 12.29
N GLN A 163 6.50 13.86 11.35
CA GLN A 163 5.70 13.14 10.35
C GLN A 163 4.87 11.97 10.93
N GLY A 164 5.22 11.47 12.13
CA GLY A 164 4.47 10.40 12.81
C GLY A 164 3.31 10.88 13.68
N ALA A 165 3.19 12.20 13.89
CA ALA A 165 2.26 12.78 14.86
C ALA A 165 2.35 12.19 16.28
N ALA A 166 3.59 11.93 16.72
CA ALA A 166 3.93 11.48 18.06
C ALA A 166 3.91 12.61 19.12
N SER A 167 3.67 13.85 18.67
CA SER A 167 3.44 15.10 19.43
C SER A 167 4.34 15.38 20.65
N PRO A 168 5.11 16.48 20.57
CA PRO A 168 5.58 17.24 21.74
C PRO A 168 4.92 18.62 21.80
N MET A 169 3.63 18.72 22.17
CA MET A 169 3.15 19.98 22.74
C MET A 169 3.87 20.28 24.06
N PRO A 170 4.02 21.56 24.45
CA PRO A 170 4.45 21.95 25.79
C PRO A 170 3.63 21.20 26.85
N GLY A 171 4.28 20.51 27.80
CA GLY A 171 3.62 19.77 28.86
C GLY A 171 3.03 18.38 28.50
N GLN A 172 2.95 18.00 27.23
CA GLN A 172 2.50 16.65 26.82
C GLN A 172 3.67 15.66 26.72
N HIS A 173 3.40 14.39 27.05
CA HIS A 173 4.37 13.31 26.93
C HIS A 173 4.47 12.82 25.48
N TRP A 174 5.70 12.48 25.07
CA TRP A 174 5.96 11.90 23.76
C TRP A 174 5.29 10.55 23.59
N GLU A 175 4.52 10.37 22.52
CA GLU A 175 3.83 9.11 22.21
C GLU A 175 4.73 8.21 21.35
N ASN A 176 5.58 7.43 22.00
CA ASN A 176 6.52 6.51 21.33
C ASN A 176 5.82 5.48 20.41
N ALA A 177 4.57 5.13 20.71
CA ALA A 177 3.76 4.25 19.86
C ALA A 177 3.55 4.81 18.43
N GLU A 178 3.44 6.13 18.28
CA GLU A 178 3.20 6.78 16.99
C GLU A 178 4.51 7.29 16.35
N CYS A 179 5.64 7.15 17.05
CA CYS A 179 6.93 7.63 16.58
C CYS A 179 7.50 6.69 15.51
N LEU A 180 7.65 7.20 14.29
CA LEU A 180 8.29 6.50 13.17
C LEU A 180 9.82 6.59 13.18
N MET A 181 10.43 7.16 14.23
CA MET A 181 11.89 7.29 14.39
C MET A 181 12.61 7.92 13.18
N CYS A 182 11.98 8.88 12.52
CA CYS A 182 12.57 9.59 11.37
C CYS A 182 13.62 10.64 11.73
N LEU A 183 13.75 10.99 13.02
CA LEU A 183 14.71 11.96 13.58
C LEU A 183 14.67 13.39 13.04
N ASN A 184 13.81 13.73 12.07
CA ASN A 184 13.64 15.11 11.57
C ASN A 184 13.44 16.18 12.66
N CYS A 185 12.83 15.80 13.80
CA CYS A 185 12.62 16.69 14.92
C CYS A 185 13.91 17.04 15.67
N LEU A 186 14.91 16.15 15.66
CA LEU A 186 16.24 16.38 16.24
C LEU A 186 16.94 17.50 15.48
N ASP A 187 16.94 17.41 14.15
CA ASP A 187 17.57 18.39 13.26
C ASP A 187 16.86 19.75 13.27
N SER A 188 15.54 19.75 13.50
CA SER A 188 14.73 20.98 13.53
C SER A 188 14.83 21.74 14.86
N CYS A 189 15.51 21.21 15.88
CA CYS A 189 15.53 21.80 17.22
C CYS A 189 16.72 22.76 17.40
N PRO A 190 16.50 24.09 17.50
CA PRO A 190 17.60 25.05 17.65
C PRO A 190 18.31 24.96 18.99
N GLN A 191 17.62 24.46 20.03
CA GLN A 191 18.14 24.36 21.40
C GLN A 191 18.77 23.00 21.72
N GLY A 192 18.75 22.04 20.76
CA GLY A 192 19.24 20.68 21.01
C GLY A 192 18.54 19.98 22.20
N ALA A 193 17.26 20.31 22.45
CA ALA A 193 16.51 19.81 23.60
C ALA A 193 15.98 18.37 23.42
N LEU A 194 16.20 17.75 22.27
CA LEU A 194 15.82 16.37 21.98
C LEU A 194 17.09 15.51 21.96
N SER A 195 17.06 14.36 22.62
CA SER A 195 18.17 13.41 22.62
C SER A 195 17.67 11.98 22.38
N LEU A 196 18.41 11.23 21.56
CA LEU A 196 18.22 9.80 21.43
C LEU A 196 18.97 9.11 22.57
N ARG A 197 18.23 8.50 23.50
CA ARG A 197 18.83 7.78 24.63
C ARG A 197 18.62 6.28 24.46
N LEU A 198 19.71 5.53 24.57
CA LEU A 198 19.67 4.09 24.75
C LEU A 198 19.40 3.81 26.22
N ARG A 199 18.30 3.10 26.52
CA ARG A 199 17.93 2.72 27.88
C ARG A 199 18.03 1.21 28.03
N TRP A 200 18.89 0.74 28.92
CA TRP A 200 18.98 -0.65 29.33
C TRP A 200 18.87 -0.74 30.87
N PRO A 201 17.90 -1.47 31.44
CA PRO A 201 16.85 -2.27 30.78
C PRO A 201 15.74 -1.41 30.13
N PRO A 202 14.98 -1.95 29.15
CA PRO A 202 13.92 -1.21 28.48
C PRO A 202 12.78 -0.84 29.45
N LYS A 203 12.53 0.46 29.64
CA LYS A 203 11.35 0.94 30.36
C LYS A 203 10.12 0.90 29.45
N LEU A 204 9.07 0.18 29.85
CA LEU A 204 7.84 0.03 29.07
C LEU A 204 7.22 1.39 28.70
N ASN A 205 6.98 1.64 27.41
CA ASN A 205 6.25 2.82 26.95
C ASN A 205 4.77 2.74 27.33
N ARG A 206 4.10 3.90 27.28
CA ARG A 206 2.64 4.01 27.34
C ARG A 206 2.01 3.08 26.29
N LYS A 207 0.90 2.44 26.65
CA LYS A 207 0.13 1.61 25.71
C LYS A 207 -0.36 2.48 24.54
N PRO A 208 -0.33 1.99 23.29
CA PRO A 208 -1.03 2.66 22.21
C PRO A 208 -2.51 2.78 22.56
N ASP A 209 -3.08 3.95 22.29
CA ASP A 209 -4.51 4.19 22.48
C ASP A 209 -5.29 3.60 21.30
N MET A 210 -5.59 2.31 21.42
CA MET A 210 -6.32 1.57 20.38
C MET A 210 -7.82 1.91 20.38
N GLY A 211 -8.38 2.42 21.49
CA GLY A 211 -9.81 2.64 21.66
C GLY A 211 -10.63 1.35 21.71
N ARG A 212 -11.40 1.13 22.79
CA ARG A 212 -12.20 -0.10 22.97
C ARG A 212 -13.15 -0.38 21.80
N ARG A 213 -13.79 0.66 21.27
CA ARG A 213 -14.74 0.55 20.14
C ARG A 213 -14.06 0.10 18.85
N ALA A 214 -12.86 0.61 18.54
CA ALA A 214 -12.13 0.23 17.33
C ALA A 214 -11.63 -1.22 17.43
N LEU A 215 -11.21 -1.67 18.62
CA LEU A 215 -10.88 -3.08 18.85
C LEU A 215 -12.11 -3.97 18.65
N LEU A 216 -13.23 -3.70 19.33
CA LEU A 216 -14.45 -4.51 19.20
C LEU A 216 -14.98 -4.55 17.76
N ALA A 217 -15.01 -3.41 17.09
CA ALA A 217 -15.40 -3.34 15.69
C ALA A 217 -14.45 -4.16 14.80
N GLY A 218 -13.14 -4.11 15.07
CA GLY A 218 -12.14 -4.86 14.30
C GLY A 218 -12.24 -6.36 14.55
N LEU A 219 -12.57 -6.77 15.78
CA LEU A 219 -12.88 -8.18 16.10
C LEU A 219 -14.10 -8.67 15.32
N LEU A 220 -15.19 -7.90 15.35
CA LEU A 220 -16.42 -8.23 14.62
C LEU A 220 -16.16 -8.30 13.11
N ALA A 221 -15.48 -7.30 12.54
CA ALA A 221 -15.14 -7.25 11.12
C ALA A 221 -14.21 -8.41 10.70
N GLY A 222 -13.21 -8.73 11.52
CA GLY A 222 -12.26 -9.81 11.26
C GLY A 222 -12.88 -11.20 11.27
N ILE A 223 -14.02 -11.39 11.95
CA ILE A 223 -14.78 -12.64 11.94
C ILE A 223 -15.84 -12.61 10.83
N SER A 224 -16.58 -11.51 10.70
CA SER A 224 -17.72 -11.42 9.78
C SER A 224 -17.30 -11.40 8.31
N ILE A 225 -16.24 -10.67 7.94
CA ILE A 225 -15.82 -10.54 6.53
C ILE A 225 -15.38 -11.91 5.96
N PRO A 226 -14.49 -12.69 6.60
CA PRO A 226 -14.16 -14.02 6.11
C PRO A 226 -15.35 -14.98 6.12
N LEU A 227 -16.23 -14.88 7.12
CA LEU A 227 -17.41 -15.75 7.21
C LEU A 227 -18.38 -15.47 6.06
N LEU A 228 -18.66 -14.19 5.79
CA LEU A 228 -19.47 -13.76 4.64
C LEU A 228 -18.81 -14.18 3.32
N GLY A 229 -17.49 -14.01 3.19
CA GLY A 229 -16.76 -14.46 2.01
C GLY A 229 -16.79 -15.98 1.79
N ARG A 230 -16.98 -16.79 2.85
CA ARG A 230 -17.19 -18.24 2.74
C ARG A 230 -18.60 -18.61 2.31
N LEU A 231 -19.60 -17.76 2.55
CA LEU A 231 -20.98 -17.99 2.10
C LEU A 231 -21.12 -17.92 0.58
N ASP A 232 -20.17 -17.27 -0.10
CA ASP A 232 -20.10 -17.13 -1.56
C ASP A 232 -19.99 -18.48 -2.28
N GLY A 233 -19.52 -19.54 -1.60
CA GLY A 233 -19.45 -20.91 -2.14
C GLY A 233 -18.38 -21.13 -3.22
N GLN A 234 -17.91 -20.06 -3.86
CA GLN A 234 -16.93 -20.06 -4.96
C GLN A 234 -15.57 -20.68 -4.58
N VAL A 235 -15.22 -20.65 -3.29
CA VAL A 235 -13.93 -21.14 -2.80
C VAL A 235 -13.93 -22.66 -2.54
N HIS A 236 -15.09 -23.27 -2.25
CA HIS A 236 -15.16 -24.65 -1.73
C HIS A 236 -16.12 -25.58 -2.47
N LYS A 237 -17.12 -25.08 -3.21
CA LYS A 237 -18.18 -25.92 -3.82
C LYS A 237 -18.25 -25.80 -5.34
N VAL A 238 -18.15 -24.59 -5.90
CA VAL A 238 -18.32 -24.35 -7.34
C VAL A 238 -17.24 -23.38 -7.77
N SER A 239 -16.27 -23.83 -8.57
CA SER A 239 -15.36 -22.91 -9.25
C SER A 239 -16.05 -22.35 -10.49
N ASP A 240 -16.11 -21.02 -10.65
CA ASP A 240 -16.56 -20.40 -11.90
C ASP A 240 -15.73 -20.97 -13.09
N PRO A 241 -16.37 -21.50 -14.15
CA PRO A 241 -15.66 -22.00 -15.32
C PRO A 241 -14.73 -20.98 -16.00
N ARG A 242 -14.98 -19.67 -15.76
CA ARG A 242 -14.14 -18.57 -16.26
C ARG A 242 -12.91 -18.32 -15.40
N LEU A 243 -12.83 -18.88 -14.20
CA LEU A 243 -11.72 -18.70 -13.29
C LEU A 243 -10.58 -19.67 -13.61
N ILE A 244 -9.82 -19.34 -14.66
CA ILE A 244 -8.62 -20.09 -15.03
C ILE A 244 -7.42 -19.39 -14.39
N ARG A 245 -6.70 -20.09 -13.50
CA ARG A 245 -5.51 -19.54 -12.83
C ARG A 245 -4.25 -19.70 -13.70
N PRO A 246 -3.25 -18.81 -13.56
CA PRO A 246 -1.96 -18.95 -14.25
C PRO A 246 -1.26 -20.29 -13.95
N PRO A 247 -0.37 -20.76 -14.84
CA PRO A 247 0.40 -21.97 -14.60
C PRO A 247 1.24 -21.84 -13.32
N GLY A 248 1.35 -22.94 -12.57
CA GLY A 248 2.04 -22.96 -11.27
C GLY A 248 1.18 -22.51 -10.08
N SER A 249 -0.09 -22.16 -10.29
CA SER A 249 -1.04 -21.91 -9.20
C SER A 249 -1.44 -23.21 -8.48
N LEU A 250 -1.59 -23.09 -7.16
CA LEU A 250 -2.12 -24.16 -6.30
C LEU A 250 -3.65 -24.24 -6.39
N PRO A 251 -4.28 -25.29 -5.84
CA PRO A 251 -5.73 -25.31 -5.66
C PRO A 251 -6.24 -24.04 -4.97
N GLU A 252 -7.41 -23.56 -5.38
CA GLU A 252 -7.93 -22.22 -5.05
C GLU A 252 -7.83 -21.86 -3.56
N LYS A 253 -8.17 -22.79 -2.67
CA LYS A 253 -8.09 -22.60 -1.22
C LYS A 253 -6.68 -22.29 -0.72
N ASP A 254 -5.67 -22.99 -1.23
CA ASP A 254 -4.28 -22.80 -0.83
C ASP A 254 -3.65 -21.61 -1.56
N PHE A 255 -4.05 -21.40 -2.81
CA PHE A 255 -3.70 -20.21 -3.58
C PHE A 255 -4.14 -18.92 -2.86
N LEU A 256 -5.40 -18.82 -2.42
CA LEU A 256 -5.92 -17.64 -1.72
C LEU A 256 -5.27 -17.37 -0.35
N ARG A 257 -4.66 -18.39 0.27
CA ARG A 257 -3.90 -18.23 1.51
C ARG A 257 -2.53 -17.61 1.27
N LEU A 258 -1.90 -17.94 0.14
CA LEU A 258 -0.53 -17.53 -0.19
C LEU A 258 -0.48 -16.24 -1.01
N CYS A 259 -1.48 -16.00 -1.86
CA CYS A 259 -1.49 -14.87 -2.78
C CYS A 259 -1.46 -13.52 -2.04
N GLN A 260 -0.43 -12.72 -2.26
CA GLN A 260 -0.30 -11.36 -1.72
C GLN A 260 -0.96 -10.29 -2.60
N ARG A 261 -1.56 -10.66 -3.73
CA ARG A 261 -2.25 -9.72 -4.66
C ARG A 261 -1.36 -8.54 -5.10
N CYS A 262 -0.07 -8.80 -5.30
CA CYS A 262 0.92 -7.78 -5.68
C CYS A 262 0.85 -7.38 -7.17
N GLY A 263 0.27 -8.23 -8.03
CA GLY A 263 0.13 -7.97 -9.47
C GLY A 263 1.40 -8.19 -10.31
N LEU A 264 2.50 -8.70 -9.73
CA LEU A 264 3.74 -8.92 -10.47
C LEU A 264 3.60 -9.97 -11.59
N CYS A 265 2.83 -11.04 -11.33
CA CYS A 265 2.50 -12.05 -12.33
C CYS A 265 1.69 -11.49 -13.51
N MET A 266 0.88 -10.45 -13.28
CA MET A 266 0.14 -9.75 -14.35
C MET A 266 1.11 -8.90 -15.18
N LYS A 267 1.97 -8.13 -14.51
CA LYS A 267 2.95 -7.25 -15.16
C LYS A 267 3.93 -8.00 -16.06
N VAL A 268 4.41 -9.15 -15.60
CA VAL A 268 5.44 -9.93 -16.32
C VAL A 268 4.87 -10.66 -17.54
N CYS A 269 3.55 -10.69 -17.69
CA CYS A 269 2.87 -11.38 -18.79
C CYS A 269 3.03 -10.57 -20.10
N PRO A 270 3.77 -11.07 -21.11
CA PRO A 270 3.99 -10.31 -22.34
C PRO A 270 2.69 -10.12 -23.15
N THR A 271 1.84 -11.16 -23.18
CA THR A 271 0.60 -11.19 -23.96
C THR A 271 -0.60 -10.55 -23.23
N ASN A 272 -0.39 -9.95 -22.05
CA ASN A 272 -1.46 -9.32 -21.25
C ASN A 272 -2.67 -10.23 -20.90
N VAL A 273 -2.54 -11.56 -21.02
CA VAL A 273 -3.64 -12.50 -20.78
C VAL A 273 -4.03 -12.61 -19.29
N ILE A 274 -3.10 -12.33 -18.37
CA ILE A 274 -3.35 -12.40 -16.92
C ILE A 274 -3.92 -11.06 -16.42
N ASN A 275 -5.15 -11.10 -15.95
CA ASN A 275 -5.89 -9.95 -15.46
C ASN A 275 -6.30 -10.11 -13.98
N PRO A 276 -6.51 -9.01 -13.24
CA PRO A 276 -7.06 -9.07 -11.89
C PRO A 276 -8.54 -9.45 -11.92
N THR A 277 -8.95 -10.35 -11.04
CA THR A 277 -10.36 -10.67 -10.79
C THR A 277 -11.04 -9.54 -10.01
N LEU A 278 -12.33 -9.36 -10.29
CA LEU A 278 -13.24 -8.51 -9.52
C LEU A 278 -14.16 -9.35 -8.63
N ALA A 279 -14.93 -10.26 -9.22
CA ALA A 279 -15.93 -11.08 -8.51
C ALA A 279 -15.91 -12.56 -8.92
N GLU A 280 -15.14 -12.93 -9.94
CA GLU A 280 -15.07 -14.27 -10.54
C GLU A 280 -14.55 -15.31 -9.54
N ALA A 281 -13.63 -14.92 -8.66
CA ALA A 281 -13.09 -15.76 -7.59
C ALA A 281 -13.81 -15.57 -6.25
N GLY A 282 -14.99 -14.94 -6.30
CA GLY A 282 -15.73 -14.51 -5.12
C GLY A 282 -15.04 -13.42 -4.31
N MET A 283 -15.62 -13.06 -3.16
CA MET A 283 -15.11 -11.99 -2.31
C MET A 283 -13.68 -12.24 -1.82
N ALA A 284 -13.33 -13.49 -1.52
CA ALA A 284 -11.99 -13.86 -1.04
C ALA A 284 -10.92 -13.74 -2.13
N GLY A 285 -11.31 -13.92 -3.39
CA GLY A 285 -10.45 -13.82 -4.55
C GLY A 285 -10.37 -12.44 -5.17
N PHE A 286 -10.84 -11.37 -4.54
CA PHE A 286 -10.71 -10.01 -5.06
C PHE A 286 -9.25 -9.67 -5.42
N TRP A 287 -9.00 -9.09 -6.62
CA TRP A 287 -7.67 -8.73 -7.13
C TRP A 287 -6.64 -9.86 -7.19
N THR A 288 -7.10 -11.09 -7.41
CA THR A 288 -6.21 -12.22 -7.68
C THR A 288 -6.06 -12.41 -9.19
N PRO A 289 -4.95 -13.01 -9.68
CA PRO A 289 -4.72 -13.20 -11.11
C PRO A 289 -5.57 -14.32 -11.71
N HIS A 290 -6.20 -14.05 -12.85
CA HIS A 290 -6.86 -15.06 -13.69
C HIS A 290 -6.56 -14.79 -15.17
N LEU A 291 -6.72 -15.82 -15.99
CA LEU A 291 -6.48 -15.78 -17.43
C LEU A 291 -7.77 -15.41 -18.17
N ILE A 292 -7.66 -14.44 -19.09
CA ILE A 292 -8.75 -14.05 -19.98
C ILE A 292 -8.31 -14.28 -21.42
N MET A 293 -8.61 -15.46 -21.96
CA MET A 293 -8.17 -15.88 -23.29
C MET A 293 -8.79 -15.07 -24.45
N THR A 294 -9.74 -14.17 -24.17
CA THR A 294 -10.29 -13.23 -25.15
C THR A 294 -9.47 -11.94 -25.29
N LEU A 295 -8.62 -11.62 -24.31
CA LEU A 295 -7.74 -10.44 -24.35
C LEU A 295 -6.35 -10.78 -24.91
N GLY A 296 -5.90 -12.01 -24.75
CA GLY A 296 -4.61 -12.49 -25.21
C GLY A 296 -4.52 -14.01 -25.11
N TYR A 297 -3.32 -14.56 -25.29
CA TYR A 297 -3.09 -16.00 -25.24
C TYR A 297 -1.95 -16.34 -24.26
N CYS A 298 -1.95 -17.57 -23.74
CA CYS A 298 -0.83 -18.08 -22.96
C CYS A 298 0.12 -18.85 -23.88
N GLU A 299 1.35 -18.36 -24.02
CA GLU A 299 2.40 -19.08 -24.73
C GLU A 299 2.82 -20.32 -23.93
N TYR A 300 2.83 -21.50 -24.57
CA TYR A 300 3.04 -22.78 -23.87
C TYR A 300 4.42 -22.93 -23.24
N THR A 301 5.43 -22.26 -23.80
CA THR A 301 6.83 -22.31 -23.32
C THR A 301 7.15 -21.24 -22.29
N CYS A 302 6.23 -20.31 -22.02
CA CYS A 302 6.47 -19.18 -21.14
C CYS A 302 6.23 -19.54 -19.65
N THR A 303 7.25 -19.35 -18.81
CA THR A 303 7.17 -19.60 -17.36
C THR A 303 7.34 -18.33 -16.51
N LEU A 304 7.35 -17.15 -17.12
CA LEU A 304 7.67 -15.88 -16.47
C LEU A 304 6.77 -15.54 -15.28
N CYS A 305 5.49 -15.91 -15.35
CA CYS A 305 4.53 -15.65 -14.26
C CYS A 305 4.78 -16.50 -13.01
N GLY A 306 5.54 -17.60 -13.11
CA GLY A 306 5.95 -18.44 -11.99
C GLY A 306 7.29 -18.05 -11.36
N SER A 307 8.06 -17.14 -12.01
CA SER A 307 9.37 -16.69 -11.52
C SER A 307 9.33 -15.37 -10.73
N VAL A 308 8.14 -14.91 -10.33
CA VAL A 308 7.91 -13.61 -9.66
C VAL A 308 7.33 -13.74 -8.26
#